data_AF-A0A3M9ZVC4-F1
#
_entry.id   AF-A0A3M9ZVC4-F1
#
_cell.length_a   1.000
_cell.length_b   1.000
_cell.length_c   1.000
_cell.angle_alpha   90.00
_cell.angle_beta   90.00
_cell.angle_gamma   90.00
#
_symmetry.space_group_name_H-M   'P 1'
#
loop_
_entity.id
_entity.type
_entity.pdbx_description
1 polymer ?
#
loop_
_entity_poly.entity_id
_entity_poly.type
_entity_poly.pdbx_seq_one_letter_code
_entity_poly.pdbx_strand_id
1 'polypeptide(L)'
;MDERLLKVLEQKVQDAASQSGQVKRLAGLLAEGQESFVFGVLVGRIYNSFYYQSKRILGREPTDAEFEEFLDFVRKNRSKIGSR
;
A
#
# COMPACT_ATOMS: atom_id res chain seq x y z
N MET A 1 -14.18 7.09 -2.21
CA MET A 1 -13.69 5.94 -1.44
C MET A 1 -14.36 6.01 -0.08
N ASP A 2 -14.95 4.89 0.36
CA ASP A 2 -15.63 4.80 1.66
C ASP A 2 -14.67 5.15 2.82
N GLU A 3 -15.14 5.94 3.79
CA GLU A 3 -14.31 6.41 4.91
C GLU A 3 -13.73 5.29 5.77
N ARG A 4 -14.46 4.18 5.93
CA ARG A 4 -14.00 3.02 6.70
C ARG A 4 -12.84 2.34 5.97
N LEU A 5 -12.92 2.24 4.66
CA LEU A 5 -11.84 1.72 3.82
C LEU A 5 -10.62 2.65 3.88
N LEU A 6 -10.84 3.96 3.77
CA LEU A 6 -9.77 4.96 3.83
C LEU A 6 -8.98 4.85 5.15
N LYS A 7 -9.65 4.79 6.30
CA LYS A 7 -9.01 4.62 7.61
C LYS A 7 -8.14 3.36 7.69
N VAL A 8 -8.62 2.26 7.10
CA VAL A 8 -7.83 1.01 7.06
C VAL A 8 -6.59 1.18 6.19
N LEU A 9 -6.69 1.86 5.04
CA LEU A 9 -5.55 2.12 4.17
C LEU A 9 -4.52 3.07 4.81
N GLU A 10 -4.96 4.09 5.55
CA GLU A 10 -4.08 4.96 6.32
C GLU A 10 -3.27 4.19 7.34
N GLN A 11 -3.91 3.25 8.07
CA GLN A 11 -3.20 2.36 8.96
C GLN A 11 -2.19 1.47 8.20
N LYS A 12 -2.55 0.99 7.01
CA LYS A 12 -1.63 0.16 6.19
C LYS A 12 -0.41 0.94 5.70
N VAL A 13 -0.52 2.25 5.48
CA VAL A 13 0.63 3.12 5.18
C VAL A 13 1.57 3.20 6.39
N GLN A 14 1.04 3.35 7.60
CA GLN A 14 1.85 3.36 8.83
C GLN A 14 2.53 2.00 9.08
N ASP A 15 1.78 0.91 8.89
CA ASP A 15 2.30 -0.45 8.99
C ASP A 15 3.45 -0.67 7.99
N ALA A 16 3.29 -0.19 6.75
CA ALA A 16 4.31 -0.29 5.70
C ALA A 16 5.62 0.40 6.10
N ALA A 17 5.55 1.60 6.68
CA ALA A 17 6.72 2.32 7.17
C ALA A 17 7.45 1.54 8.28
N SER A 18 6.69 0.98 9.24
CA SER A 18 7.25 0.19 10.35
C SER A 18 7.91 -1.13 9.91
N GLN A 19 7.45 -1.70 8.78
CA GLN A 19 7.92 -3.00 8.29
C GLN A 19 8.97 -2.89 7.19
N SER A 20 9.35 -1.67 6.82
CA SER A 20 10.36 -1.36 5.80
C SER A 20 11.67 -2.14 6.01
N GLY A 21 12.11 -2.35 7.25
CA GLY A 21 13.33 -3.12 7.55
C GLY A 21 13.28 -4.60 7.11
N GLN A 22 12.12 -5.26 7.21
CA GLN A 22 11.96 -6.64 6.72
C GLN A 22 12.02 -6.69 5.19
N VAL A 23 11.36 -5.73 4.54
CA VAL A 23 11.35 -5.62 3.08
C VAL A 23 12.73 -5.25 2.53
N LYS A 24 13.50 -4.41 3.23
CA LYS A 24 14.90 -4.11 2.85
C LYS A 24 15.79 -5.35 2.89
N ARG A 25 15.62 -6.24 3.89
CA ARG A 25 16.32 -7.54 3.88
C ARG A 25 15.91 -8.43 2.72
N LEU A 26 14.61 -8.45 2.39
CA LEU A 26 14.12 -9.18 1.23
C LEU A 26 14.70 -8.62 -0.08
N ALA A 27 14.77 -7.30 -0.22
CA ALA A 27 15.41 -6.65 -1.35
C ALA A 27 16.91 -6.96 -1.42
N GLY A 28 17.60 -7.01 -0.29
CA GLY A 28 19.00 -7.45 -0.24
C GLY A 28 19.21 -8.87 -0.77
N LEU A 29 18.28 -9.79 -0.49
CA LEU A 29 18.34 -11.16 -0.97
C LEU A 29 17.97 -11.32 -2.45
N LEU A 30 16.93 -10.61 -2.91
CA LEU A 30 16.28 -10.89 -4.20
C LEU A 30 16.54 -9.83 -5.29
N ALA A 31 17.01 -8.65 -4.91
CA ALA A 31 17.07 -7.50 -5.80
C ALA A 31 18.24 -6.57 -5.48
N GLU A 32 19.33 -7.09 -4.90
CA GLU A 32 20.56 -6.33 -4.58
C GLU A 32 20.29 -5.04 -3.79
N GLY A 33 19.26 -5.05 -2.94
CA GLY A 33 18.87 -3.89 -2.14
C GLY A 33 18.19 -2.75 -2.91
N GLN A 34 17.70 -2.98 -4.13
CA GLN A 34 17.02 -1.95 -4.92
C GLN A 34 15.81 -1.35 -4.17
N GLU A 35 15.83 -0.03 -3.97
CA GLU A 35 14.74 0.70 -3.31
C GLU A 35 13.44 0.67 -4.12
N SER A 36 13.50 0.52 -5.45
CA SER A 36 12.32 0.30 -6.30
C SER A 36 11.60 -1.00 -5.95
N PHE A 37 12.34 -2.07 -5.63
CA PHE A 37 11.78 -3.34 -5.17
C PHE A 37 11.11 -3.17 -3.80
N VAL A 38 11.78 -2.48 -2.87
CA VAL A 38 11.21 -2.18 -1.55
C VAL A 38 9.89 -1.42 -1.67
N PHE A 39 9.90 -0.35 -2.47
CA PHE A 39 8.71 0.44 -2.73
C PHE A 39 7.59 -0.39 -3.38
N GLY A 40 7.93 -1.20 -4.38
CA GLY A 40 6.97 -2.08 -5.06
C GLY A 40 6.29 -3.07 -4.11
N VAL A 41 7.05 -3.72 -3.22
CA VAL A 41 6.50 -4.63 -2.21
C VAL A 41 5.57 -3.91 -1.24
N LEU A 42 5.96 -2.72 -0.76
CA LEU A 42 5.15 -1.96 0.19
C LEU A 42 3.84 -1.47 -0.45
N VAL A 43 3.90 -0.93 -1.67
CA VAL A 43 2.71 -0.54 -2.43
C VAL A 43 1.83 -1.75 -2.75
N GLY A 44 2.41 -2.89 -3.14
CA GLY A 44 1.67 -4.12 -3.42
C GLY A 44 0.85 -4.61 -2.22
N ARG A 45 1.35 -4.45 -1.00
CA ARG A 45 0.62 -4.79 0.23
C ARG A 45 -0.56 -3.85 0.50
N ILE A 46 -0.40 -2.57 0.21
CA ILE A 46 -1.46 -1.57 0.33
C ILE A 46 -2.53 -1.82 -0.75
N TYR A 47 -2.11 -2.12 -1.98
CA TYR A 47 -3.00 -2.52 -3.09
C TYR A 47 -3.82 -3.76 -2.73
N ASN A 48 -3.18 -4.82 -2.22
CA ASN A 48 -3.88 -6.01 -1.78
C ASN A 48 -4.88 -5.70 -0.66
N SER A 49 -4.52 -4.80 0.26
CA SER A 49 -5.42 -4.36 1.33
C SER A 49 -6.62 -3.59 0.78
N PHE A 50 -6.44 -2.75 -0.23
CA PHE A 50 -7.52 -2.00 -0.87
C PHE A 50 -8.59 -2.94 -1.45
N TYR A 51 -8.21 -3.92 -2.26
CA TYR A 51 -9.16 -4.89 -2.82
C TYR A 51 -9.81 -5.75 -1.74
N TYR A 52 -9.00 -6.34 -0.85
CA TYR A 52 -9.52 -7.22 0.19
C TYR A 52 -10.49 -6.52 1.14
N GLN A 53 -10.15 -5.29 1.56
CA GLN A 53 -10.99 -4.53 2.49
C GLN A 53 -12.20 -3.93 1.80
N SER A 54 -12.12 -3.57 0.52
CA SER A 54 -13.30 -3.19 -0.27
C SER A 54 -14.32 -4.32 -0.26
N LYS A 55 -13.89 -5.55 -0.57
CA LYS A 55 -14.76 -6.73 -0.54
C LYS A 55 -15.34 -7.00 0.85
N ARG A 56 -14.50 -6.91 1.90
CA ARG A 56 -14.91 -7.20 3.28
C ARG A 56 -15.86 -6.16 3.87
N ILE A 57 -15.62 -4.87 3.60
CA ILE A 57 -16.35 -3.74 4.23
C ILE A 57 -17.58 -3.35 3.40
N LEU A 58 -17.45 -3.39 2.06
CA LEU A 58 -18.47 -2.93 1.13
C LEU A 58 -19.25 -4.09 0.47
N GLY A 59 -18.79 -5.33 0.62
CA GLY A 59 -19.43 -6.50 0.02
C GLY A 59 -19.26 -6.63 -1.50
N ARG A 60 -18.39 -5.81 -2.10
CA ARG A 60 -18.12 -5.75 -3.54
C ARG A 60 -16.68 -5.40 -3.83
N GLU A 61 -16.25 -5.66 -5.06
CA GLU A 61 -14.98 -5.13 -5.57
C GLU A 61 -15.03 -3.60 -5.66
N PRO A 62 -13.88 -2.90 -5.60
CA PRO A 62 -13.82 -1.47 -5.82
C PRO A 62 -14.29 -1.10 -7.23
N THR A 63 -14.91 0.08 -7.38
CA THR A 63 -15.22 0.63 -8.70
C THR A 63 -14.00 1.30 -9.33
N ASP A 64 -14.06 1.59 -10.63
CA ASP A 64 -12.99 2.33 -11.32
C ASP A 64 -12.77 3.72 -10.70
N ALA A 65 -13.83 4.40 -10.29
CA ALA A 65 -13.72 5.69 -9.59
C ALA A 65 -13.00 5.54 -8.23
N GLU A 66 -13.29 4.48 -7.47
CA GLU A 66 -12.59 4.21 -6.21
C GLU A 66 -11.13 3.81 -6.43
N PHE A 67 -10.81 3.19 -7.57
CA PHE A 67 -9.44 2.89 -7.96
C PHE A 67 -8.65 4.16 -8.29
N GLU A 68 -9.24 5.12 -9.00
CA GLU A 68 -8.61 6.43 -9.24
C GLU A 68 -8.34 7.17 -7.92
N GLU A 69 -9.29 7.14 -6.98
CA GLU A 69 -9.08 7.68 -5.64
C GLU A 69 -7.96 6.96 -4.88
N PHE A 70 -7.82 5.64 -5.08
CA PHE A 70 -6.72 4.87 -4.54
C PHE A 70 -5.35 5.28 -5.13
N LEU A 71 -5.27 5.51 -6.45
CA LEU A 71 -4.04 6.01 -7.09
C LEU A 71 -3.63 7.37 -6.50
N ASP A 72 -4.60 8.25 -6.30
CA ASP A 72 -4.41 9.54 -5.65
C ASP A 72 -3.95 9.41 -4.20
N PHE A 73 -4.53 8.47 -3.45
CA PHE A 73 -4.13 8.13 -2.10
C PHE A 73 -2.66 7.66 -2.03
N VAL A 74 -2.24 6.75 -2.91
CA VAL A 74 -0.86 6.25 -2.99
C VAL A 74 0.09 7.38 -3.35
N ARG A 75 -0.27 8.23 -4.33
CA ARG A 75 0.52 9.39 -4.74
C ARG A 75 0.76 10.36 -3.58
N LYS A 76 -0.29 10.70 -2.81
CA LYS A 76 -0.21 11.60 -1.64
C LYS A 76 0.63 11.01 -0.51
N ASN A 77 0.68 9.70 -0.37
CA ASN A 77 1.41 9.01 0.70
C ASN A 77 2.77 8.44 0.27
N ARG A 78 3.22 8.70 -0.96
CA ARG A 78 4.46 8.12 -1.50
C ARG A 78 5.68 8.31 -0.60
N SER A 79 5.84 9.50 0.00
CA SER A 79 6.96 9.82 0.90
C SER A 79 6.91 9.09 2.25
N LYS A 80 5.74 8.55 2.63
CA LYS A 80 5.56 7.76 3.86
C LYS A 80 5.73 6.26 3.59
N ILE A 81 5.40 5.81 2.37
CA ILE A 81 5.41 4.39 2.00
C ILE A 81 6.83 3.88 1.75
N GLY A 82 7.72 4.69 1.17
CA GLY A 82 9.13 4.34 0.97
C GLY A 82 10.06 5.44 1.46
N SER A 83 11.26 5.08 1.93
CA SER A 83 12.28 6.08 2.23
C SER A 83 12.72 6.75 0.93
N ARG A 84 12.72 8.09 0.92
CA ARG A 84 13.67 8.82 0.09
C ARG A 84 15.09 8.53 0.54
#